data_AF-A0A022PFP2-F1
#
_entry.id   AF-A0A022PFP2-F1
#
_cell.length_a   1.000
_cell.length_b   1.000
_cell.length_c   1.000
_cell.angle_alpha   90.00
_cell.angle_beta   90.00
_cell.angle_gamma   90.00
#
_symmetry.space_group_name_H-M   'P 1'
#
loop_
_entity.id
_entity.type
_entity.pdbx_description
1 polymer ?
#
loop_
_entity_poly.entity_id
_entity_poly.type
_entity_poly.pdbx_seq_one_letter_code
_entity_poly.pdbx_strand_id
1 'polypeptide(L)'
;MIFNHSCGCPGEKYDYLPESFLLTEDELNQRLTKPQGIPHWITKQDDIINSPEIEENPNALSQLVERFELTEFERDVLLLGLLPHFDSRYHALFAALHGNSKKQWPSFALAIELFSQRQSDRQLLQNSLLPQTPLISHQLLRLNNNEEPIWLQTQFLTHSTIWHF
;
A
#
# COMPACT_ATOMS: atom_id res chain seq x y z
N MET A 1 -23.57 -7.45 35.97
CA MET A 1 -22.56 -7.87 34.98
C MET A 1 -22.82 -7.06 33.72
N ILE A 2 -22.22 -5.87 33.61
CA ILE A 2 -22.41 -4.97 32.46
C ILE A 2 -21.10 -5.06 31.66
N PHE A 3 -21.17 -5.67 30.48
CA PHE A 3 -20.07 -5.66 29.52
C PHE A 3 -20.01 -4.27 28.90
N ASN A 4 -19.08 -3.44 29.39
CA ASN A 4 -18.66 -2.24 28.69
C ASN A 4 -17.89 -2.68 27.43
N HIS A 5 -18.57 -2.73 26.31
CA HIS A 5 -17.92 -2.65 25.00
C HIS A 5 -17.44 -1.21 24.82
N SER A 6 -16.18 -0.95 25.13
CA SER A 6 -15.50 0.23 24.59
C SER A 6 -15.48 0.09 23.06
N CYS A 7 -16.39 0.80 22.41
CA CYS A 7 -16.25 1.16 21.02
C CYS A 7 -15.08 2.15 20.97
N GLY A 8 -13.89 1.66 20.64
CA GLY A 8 -12.73 2.53 20.43
C GLY A 8 -13.02 3.43 19.24
N CYS A 9 -13.08 4.73 19.47
CA CYS A 9 -13.16 5.73 18.41
C CYS A 9 -11.98 5.50 17.45
N PRO A 10 -12.20 5.32 16.13
CA PRO A 10 -11.11 5.12 15.16
C PRO A 10 -10.25 6.38 14.93
N GLY A 11 -10.52 7.49 15.64
CA GLY A 11 -9.89 8.80 15.41
C GLY A 11 -8.46 8.94 15.92
N GLU A 12 -8.07 8.27 17.02
CA GLU A 12 -6.77 8.54 17.68
C GLU A 12 -5.56 7.90 16.97
N LYS A 13 -5.78 7.04 15.97
CA LYS A 13 -4.70 6.23 15.38
C LYS A 13 -3.80 7.02 14.43
N TYR A 14 -4.24 8.19 13.96
CA TYR A 14 -3.57 8.96 12.91
C TYR A 14 -3.22 10.39 13.30
N ASP A 15 -3.34 10.75 14.59
CA ASP A 15 -2.97 12.09 15.10
C ASP A 15 -1.48 12.42 14.91
N TYR A 16 -0.65 11.42 14.62
CA TYR A 16 0.78 11.56 14.33
C TYR A 16 1.07 11.86 12.85
N LEU A 17 0.06 11.85 11.98
CA LEU A 17 0.26 12.21 10.57
C LEU A 17 0.57 13.72 10.46
N PRO A 18 1.55 14.12 9.64
CA PRO A 18 1.80 15.53 9.39
C PRO A 18 0.52 16.21 8.88
N GLU A 19 0.24 17.44 9.33
CA GLU A 19 -0.95 18.19 8.91
C GLU A 19 -1.09 18.30 7.38
N SER A 20 0.02 18.22 6.64
CA SER A 20 0.01 18.17 5.17
C SER A 20 -0.75 16.99 4.56
N PHE A 21 -0.99 15.92 5.33
CA PHE A 21 -1.75 14.73 4.90
C PHE A 21 -3.19 14.75 5.42
N LEU A 22 -3.50 15.58 6.41
CA LEU A 22 -4.84 15.70 6.96
C LEU A 22 -5.59 16.76 6.18
N LEU A 23 -6.83 16.46 5.81
CA LEU A 23 -7.76 17.45 5.27
C LEU A 23 -8.63 17.90 6.42
N THR A 24 -8.77 19.21 6.58
CA THR A 24 -9.81 19.75 7.47
C THR A 24 -11.20 19.38 6.92
N GLU A 25 -12.19 19.32 7.79
CA GLU A 25 -13.56 18.99 7.40
C GLU A 25 -14.11 20.00 6.36
N ASP A 26 -13.74 21.27 6.50
CA ASP A 26 -14.06 22.32 5.53
C ASP A 26 -13.38 22.10 4.18
N GLU A 27 -12.09 21.75 4.15
CA GLU A 27 -11.38 21.44 2.90
C GLU A 27 -11.95 20.19 2.20
N LEU A 28 -12.33 19.17 2.99
CA LEU A 28 -12.97 17.97 2.47
C LEU A 28 -14.31 18.31 1.81
N ASN A 29 -15.17 19.07 2.50
CA ASN A 29 -16.45 19.53 1.96
C ASN A 29 -16.29 20.41 0.71
N GLN A 30 -15.26 21.26 0.68
CA GLN A 30 -14.92 22.07 -0.51
C GLN A 30 -14.47 21.21 -1.69
N ARG A 31 -13.73 20.11 -1.45
CA ARG A 31 -13.31 19.18 -2.51
C ARG A 31 -14.44 18.28 -3.00
N LEU A 32 -15.37 17.91 -2.14
CA LEU A 32 -16.59 17.17 -2.52
C LEU A 32 -17.51 18.03 -3.40
N THR A 33 -17.61 19.32 -3.10
CA THR A 33 -18.42 20.27 -3.88
C THR A 33 -17.73 20.73 -5.17
N LYS A 34 -16.40 20.81 -5.16
CA LYS A 34 -15.58 21.14 -6.34
C LYS A 34 -14.33 20.26 -6.36
N PRO A 35 -14.33 19.12 -7.08
CA PRO A 35 -13.18 18.25 -7.14
C PRO A 35 -11.98 19.02 -7.71
N GLN A 36 -10.95 19.16 -6.90
CA GLN A 36 -9.68 19.79 -7.28
C GLN A 36 -8.59 18.74 -7.40
N GLY A 37 -7.72 18.94 -8.38
CA GLY A 37 -6.67 17.98 -8.72
C GLY A 37 -7.14 17.10 -9.87
N ILE A 38 -6.88 17.57 -11.09
CA ILE A 38 -6.75 16.66 -12.21
C ILE A 38 -5.42 15.95 -11.97
N PRO A 39 -5.40 14.63 -11.75
CA PRO A 39 -4.13 13.92 -11.71
C PRO A 39 -3.39 14.21 -13.01
N HIS A 40 -2.09 14.51 -12.97
CA HIS A 40 -1.32 14.86 -14.17
C HIS A 40 -1.34 13.74 -15.25
N TRP A 41 -1.77 12.52 -14.90
CA TRP A 41 -2.00 11.39 -15.79
C TRP A 41 -3.40 11.37 -16.46
N ILE A 42 -4.35 12.20 -16.03
CA ILE A 42 -5.67 12.40 -16.68
C ILE A 42 -5.61 13.45 -17.81
N THR A 43 -4.43 14.01 -18.12
CA THR A 43 -4.26 15.14 -19.05
C THR A 43 -4.71 14.85 -20.50
N LYS A 44 -5.07 13.60 -20.85
CA LYS A 44 -5.87 13.32 -22.06
C LYS A 44 -7.33 13.13 -21.69
N GLN A 45 -8.07 14.21 -21.83
CA GLN A 45 -9.52 14.23 -21.81
C GLN A 45 -10.04 13.85 -23.22
N ASP A 46 -9.65 12.67 -23.70
CA ASP A 46 -10.31 12.04 -24.85
C ASP A 46 -11.27 11.00 -24.25
N ASP A 47 -12.51 11.45 -24.10
CA ASP A 47 -13.69 10.70 -23.70
C ASP A 47 -13.67 10.05 -22.31
N ILE A 48 -14.83 10.14 -21.65
CA ILE A 48 -15.25 9.19 -20.61
C ILE A 48 -14.78 7.82 -21.10
N ILE A 49 -14.06 7.07 -20.27
CA ILE A 49 -13.55 5.73 -20.57
C ILE A 49 -14.71 4.84 -21.05
N ASN A 50 -15.05 4.95 -22.33
CA ASN A 50 -15.37 3.81 -23.15
C ASN A 50 -13.99 3.20 -23.29
N SER A 51 -13.63 2.29 -22.38
CA SER A 51 -12.40 1.52 -22.56
C SER A 51 -12.49 1.07 -24.01
N PRO A 52 -11.58 1.51 -24.92
CA PRO A 52 -11.47 0.81 -26.19
C PRO A 52 -11.31 -0.62 -25.74
N GLU A 53 -12.22 -1.50 -26.17
CA GLU A 53 -12.25 -2.93 -25.84
C GLU A 53 -10.83 -3.32 -25.50
N ILE A 54 -10.51 -3.51 -24.19
CA ILE A 54 -9.11 -3.54 -23.72
C ILE A 54 -8.43 -4.51 -24.65
N GLU A 55 -7.69 -3.99 -25.64
CA GLU A 55 -7.09 -4.82 -26.66
C GLU A 55 -6.31 -5.82 -25.84
N GLU A 56 -6.53 -7.12 -26.09
CA GLU A 56 -6.14 -8.31 -25.31
C GLU A 56 -4.64 -8.36 -25.01
N ASN A 57 -4.15 -7.33 -24.35
CA ASN A 57 -2.80 -7.07 -23.99
C ASN A 57 -2.89 -7.14 -22.48
N PRO A 58 -2.56 -8.32 -21.91
CA PRO A 58 -2.71 -8.53 -20.48
C PRO A 58 -1.98 -7.38 -19.78
N ASN A 59 -2.71 -6.64 -18.94
CA ASN A 59 -2.18 -5.56 -18.13
C ASN A 59 -0.83 -6.03 -17.53
N ALA A 60 0.24 -5.23 -17.58
CA ALA A 60 1.57 -5.65 -17.12
C ALA A 60 1.53 -6.24 -15.70
N LEU A 61 0.65 -5.71 -14.84
CA LEU A 61 0.36 -6.27 -13.52
C LEU A 61 -0.27 -7.68 -13.58
N SER A 62 -1.23 -7.90 -14.48
CA SER A 62 -1.84 -9.21 -14.71
C SER A 62 -0.81 -10.23 -15.22
N GLN A 63 0.07 -9.82 -16.15
CA GLN A 63 1.17 -10.69 -16.61
C GLN A 63 2.11 -11.07 -15.47
N LEU A 64 2.41 -10.12 -14.57
CA LEU A 64 3.25 -10.37 -13.42
C LEU A 64 2.57 -11.33 -12.42
N VAL A 65 1.29 -11.12 -12.14
CA VAL A 65 0.49 -11.98 -11.25
C VAL A 65 0.43 -13.40 -11.80
N GLU A 66 0.13 -13.56 -13.10
CA GLU A 66 0.08 -14.88 -13.75
C GLU A 66 1.45 -15.55 -13.79
N ARG A 67 2.51 -14.82 -14.14
CA ARG A 67 3.86 -15.39 -14.28
C ARG A 67 4.47 -15.86 -12.97
N PHE A 68 4.18 -15.16 -11.88
CA PHE A 68 4.72 -15.45 -10.56
C PHE A 68 3.69 -16.10 -9.62
N GLU A 69 2.53 -16.48 -10.16
CA GLU A 69 1.42 -17.10 -9.42
C GLU A 69 1.06 -16.35 -8.13
N LEU A 70 1.06 -15.01 -8.20
CA LEU A 70 0.85 -14.17 -7.02
C LEU A 70 -0.60 -14.22 -6.55
N THR A 71 -0.78 -14.32 -5.24
CA THR A 71 -2.09 -14.11 -4.62
C THR A 71 -2.52 -12.64 -4.72
N GLU A 72 -3.82 -12.36 -4.56
CA GLU A 72 -4.33 -10.99 -4.51
C GLU A 72 -3.63 -10.16 -3.43
N PHE A 73 -3.35 -10.77 -2.28
CA PHE A 73 -2.63 -10.11 -1.20
C PHE A 73 -1.17 -9.81 -1.58
N GLU A 74 -0.44 -10.75 -2.20
CA GLU A 74 0.94 -10.50 -2.64
C GLU A 74 1.02 -9.42 -3.71
N ARG A 75 0.03 -9.37 -4.62
CA ARG A 75 -0.14 -8.26 -5.58
C ARG A 75 -0.33 -6.94 -4.87
N ASP A 76 -1.18 -6.89 -3.83
CA ASP A 76 -1.45 -5.65 -3.08
C ASP A 76 -0.23 -5.21 -2.25
N VAL A 77 0.53 -6.15 -1.69
CA VAL A 77 1.83 -5.89 -1.04
C VAL A 77 2.83 -5.33 -2.06
N LEU A 78 2.88 -5.88 -3.27
CA LEU A 78 3.72 -5.38 -4.34
C LEU A 78 3.36 -3.94 -4.73
N LEU A 79 2.07 -3.64 -4.84
CA LEU A 79 1.59 -2.28 -5.09
C LEU A 79 1.95 -1.34 -3.94
N LEU A 80 1.84 -1.78 -2.70
CA LEU A 80 2.23 -1.00 -1.53
C LEU A 80 3.72 -0.62 -1.57
N GLY A 81 4.59 -1.55 -1.97
CA GLY A 81 6.02 -1.32 -2.18
C GLY A 81 6.35 -0.45 -3.41
N LEU A 82 5.41 -0.28 -4.35
CA LEU A 82 5.56 0.61 -5.50
C LEU A 82 5.23 2.07 -5.16
N LEU A 83 4.39 2.33 -4.15
CA LEU A 83 3.97 3.69 -3.78
C LEU A 83 5.13 4.69 -3.64
N PRO A 84 6.24 4.38 -2.93
CA PRO A 84 7.36 5.31 -2.81
C PRO A 84 8.02 5.69 -4.14
N HIS A 85 7.90 4.85 -5.17
CA HIS A 85 8.44 5.14 -6.50
C HIS A 85 7.53 6.07 -7.30
N PHE A 86 6.22 6.04 -7.06
CA PHE A 86 5.27 6.92 -7.75
C PHE A 86 5.35 8.35 -7.24
N ASP A 87 5.50 8.54 -5.92
CA ASP A 87 5.55 9.86 -5.31
C ASP A 87 6.37 9.84 -4.02
N SER A 88 7.27 10.81 -3.87
CA SER A 88 8.14 10.92 -2.70
C SER A 88 7.36 11.17 -1.40
N ARG A 89 6.14 11.72 -1.47
CA ARG A 89 5.27 11.95 -0.31
C ARG A 89 4.96 10.65 0.46
N TYR A 90 4.93 9.51 -0.22
CA TYR A 90 4.71 8.23 0.46
C TYR A 90 5.85 7.86 1.42
N HIS A 91 7.09 8.33 1.17
CA HIS A 91 8.19 8.13 2.12
C HIS A 91 7.94 8.84 3.45
N ALA A 92 7.44 10.08 3.40
CA ALA A 92 7.08 10.85 4.59
C ALA A 92 5.88 10.22 5.32
N LEU A 93 4.92 9.70 4.56
CA LEU A 93 3.77 8.98 5.11
C LEU A 93 4.20 7.72 5.87
N PHE A 94 5.06 6.88 5.27
CA PHE A 94 5.54 5.67 5.95
C PHE A 94 6.37 6.00 7.18
N ALA A 95 7.24 7.01 7.12
CA ALA A 95 7.98 7.49 8.27
C ALA A 95 7.06 7.93 9.43
N ALA A 96 5.96 8.62 9.11
CA ALA A 96 4.95 9.02 10.10
C ALA A 96 4.21 7.80 10.68
N LEU A 97 3.79 6.85 9.84
CA LEU A 97 3.10 5.63 10.27
C LEU A 97 3.98 4.74 11.18
N HIS A 98 5.29 4.70 10.93
CA HIS A 98 6.23 3.99 11.78
C HIS A 98 6.67 4.78 13.02
N GLY A 99 6.31 6.07 13.12
CA GLY A 99 6.80 6.98 14.16
C GLY A 99 8.32 7.18 14.11
N ASN A 100 8.97 6.90 12.98
CA ASN A 100 10.42 6.94 12.84
C ASN A 100 10.83 7.48 11.47
N SER A 101 11.49 8.63 11.45
CA SER A 101 11.92 9.33 10.23
C SER A 101 12.91 8.53 9.36
N LYS A 102 13.60 7.54 9.92
CA LYS A 102 14.49 6.64 9.18
C LYS A 102 13.75 5.51 8.47
N LYS A 103 12.52 5.20 8.89
CA LYS A 103 11.71 4.11 8.33
C LYS A 103 10.80 4.64 7.23
N GLN A 104 11.34 4.83 6.03
CA GLN A 104 10.64 5.50 4.93
C GLN A 104 9.91 4.53 3.98
N TRP A 105 9.94 3.23 4.26
CA TRP A 105 9.36 2.19 3.41
C TRP A 105 8.24 1.45 4.16
N PRO A 106 7.27 0.84 3.46
CA PRO A 106 6.29 -0.01 4.10
C PRO A 106 6.97 -1.19 4.79
N SER A 107 6.38 -1.67 5.89
CA SER A 107 6.80 -2.91 6.57
C SER A 107 5.79 -4.02 6.36
N PHE A 108 6.20 -5.29 6.53
CA PHE A 108 5.27 -6.41 6.44
C PHE A 108 4.14 -6.34 7.47
N ALA A 109 4.42 -5.88 8.68
CA ALA A 109 3.42 -5.64 9.71
C ALA A 109 2.38 -4.60 9.24
N LEU A 110 2.82 -3.52 8.61
CA LEU A 110 1.93 -2.50 8.05
C LEU A 110 1.08 -3.07 6.91
N ALA A 111 1.66 -3.86 6.01
CA ALA A 111 0.91 -4.48 4.91
C ALA A 111 -0.20 -5.42 5.44
N ILE A 112 0.12 -6.25 6.43
CA ILE A 112 -0.87 -7.11 7.08
C ILE A 112 -1.96 -6.27 7.74
N GLU A 113 -1.58 -5.19 8.43
CA GLU A 113 -2.52 -4.32 9.12
C GLU A 113 -3.48 -3.60 8.16
N LEU A 114 -2.98 -3.15 7.01
CA LEU A 114 -3.78 -2.46 5.99
C LEU A 114 -4.74 -3.41 5.25
N PHE A 115 -4.30 -4.62 4.94
CA PHE A 115 -5.07 -5.56 4.12
C PHE A 115 -5.84 -6.61 4.93
N SER A 116 -5.62 -6.72 6.25
CA SER A 116 -6.43 -7.61 7.09
C SER A 116 -7.82 -7.04 7.33
N GLN A 117 -8.85 -7.74 6.88
CA GLN A 117 -10.24 -7.39 7.16
C GLN A 117 -10.69 -7.91 8.55
N ARG A 118 -10.15 -9.06 8.98
CA ARG A 118 -10.40 -9.66 10.29
C ARG A 118 -9.11 -10.10 10.97
N GLN A 119 -9.13 -10.14 12.30
CA GLN A 119 -7.98 -10.59 13.10
C GLN A 119 -7.58 -12.04 12.77
N SER A 120 -8.54 -12.90 12.39
CA SER A 120 -8.30 -14.28 11.94
C SER A 120 -7.45 -14.37 10.68
N ASP A 121 -7.54 -13.37 9.81
CA ASP A 121 -6.91 -13.40 8.48
C ASP A 121 -5.42 -13.08 8.60
N ARG A 122 -5.00 -12.39 9.67
CA ARG A 122 -3.61 -11.95 9.89
C ARG A 122 -2.61 -13.11 9.84
N GLN A 123 -2.97 -14.29 10.34
CA GLN A 123 -2.05 -15.43 10.31
C GLN A 123 -1.85 -15.99 8.89
N LEU A 124 -2.90 -15.98 8.06
CA LEU A 124 -2.80 -16.35 6.64
C LEU A 124 -1.95 -15.34 5.86
N LEU A 125 -2.15 -14.05 6.14
CA LEU A 125 -1.35 -12.98 5.51
C LEU A 125 0.13 -13.05 5.93
N GLN A 126 0.41 -13.37 7.20
CA GLN A 126 1.79 -13.62 7.66
C GLN A 126 2.45 -14.79 6.92
N ASN A 127 1.71 -15.89 6.72
CA ASN A 127 2.23 -17.04 5.97
C ASN A 127 2.54 -16.67 4.50
N SER A 128 1.79 -15.74 3.92
CA SER A 128 1.99 -15.25 2.55
C SER A 128 3.23 -14.36 2.41
N LEU A 129 3.80 -13.88 3.53
CA LEU A 129 5.03 -13.08 3.58
C LEU A 129 6.23 -13.85 4.12
N LEU A 130 6.17 -15.18 4.17
CA LEU A 130 7.32 -15.98 4.58
C LEU A 130 8.41 -15.96 3.49
N PRO A 131 9.70 -16.10 3.84
CA PRO A 131 10.80 -16.06 2.86
C PRO A 131 10.69 -17.03 1.68
N GLN A 132 9.87 -18.08 1.82
CA GLN A 132 9.66 -19.11 0.80
C GLN A 132 8.54 -18.79 -0.19
N THR A 133 7.76 -17.72 0.02
CA THR A 133 6.63 -17.40 -0.86
C THR A 133 7.11 -16.81 -2.18
N PRO A 134 6.33 -16.96 -3.29
CA PRO A 134 6.72 -16.47 -4.61
C PRO A 134 7.18 -15.01 -4.61
N LEU A 135 6.48 -14.15 -3.85
CA LEU A 135 6.79 -12.73 -3.75
C LEU A 135 8.25 -12.46 -3.30
N ILE A 136 8.77 -13.25 -2.37
CA ILE A 136 10.10 -13.07 -1.78
C ILE A 136 11.14 -13.94 -2.48
N SER A 137 10.79 -15.19 -2.82
CA SER A 137 11.71 -16.12 -3.48
C SER A 137 12.10 -15.66 -4.89
N HIS A 138 11.19 -14.99 -5.61
CA HIS A 138 11.47 -14.38 -6.91
C HIS A 138 12.08 -12.97 -6.82
N GLN A 139 12.42 -12.49 -5.61
CA GLN A 139 13.06 -11.20 -5.37
C GLN A 139 12.27 -10.01 -5.96
N LEU A 140 10.93 -10.12 -5.99
CA LEU A 140 10.06 -9.03 -6.44
C LEU A 140 10.10 -7.86 -5.46
N LEU A 141 10.50 -8.12 -4.21
CA LEU A 141 10.72 -7.11 -3.18
C LEU A 141 12.20 -7.02 -2.81
N ARG A 142 12.69 -5.78 -2.66
CA ARG A 142 13.93 -5.43 -1.98
C ARG A 142 13.64 -5.28 -0.50
N LEU A 143 14.25 -6.15 0.32
CA LEU A 143 14.12 -6.11 1.77
C LEU A 143 15.21 -5.25 2.40
N ASN A 144 14.85 -4.45 3.39
CA ASN A 144 15.78 -3.71 4.23
C ASN A 144 15.77 -4.32 5.64
N ASN A 145 16.73 -5.20 5.87
CA ASN A 145 16.93 -5.92 7.13
C ASN A 145 18.04 -5.31 7.99
N ASN A 146 18.52 -4.09 7.67
CA ASN A 146 19.76 -3.58 8.26
C ASN A 146 19.70 -3.41 9.79
N GLU A 147 18.51 -3.35 10.40
CA GLU A 147 18.35 -3.06 11.82
C GLU A 147 17.25 -3.87 12.55
N GLU A 148 16.48 -4.70 11.84
CA GLU A 148 15.27 -5.33 12.40
C GLU A 148 15.46 -6.82 12.71
N PRO A 149 15.45 -7.23 14.00
CA PRO A 149 15.51 -8.64 14.37
C PRO A 149 14.20 -9.39 14.12
N ILE A 150 13.10 -8.65 13.91
CA ILE A 150 11.76 -9.21 13.74
C ILE A 150 11.38 -9.13 12.26
N TRP A 151 11.16 -10.29 11.63
CA TRP A 151 10.78 -10.40 10.22
C TRP A 151 9.60 -9.51 9.83
N LEU A 152 8.55 -9.45 10.65
CA LEU A 152 7.38 -8.62 10.34
C LEU A 152 7.67 -7.11 10.35
N GLN A 153 8.74 -6.67 11.02
CA GLN A 153 9.16 -5.27 11.02
C GLN A 153 10.09 -4.93 9.85
N THR A 154 10.53 -5.94 9.08
CA THR A 154 11.30 -5.74 7.86
C THR A 154 10.57 -4.78 6.93
N GLN A 155 11.30 -3.75 6.53
CA GLN A 155 10.88 -2.81 5.52
C GLN A 155 11.13 -3.39 4.13
N PHE A 156 10.24 -3.10 3.20
CA PHE A 156 10.37 -3.58 1.84
C PHE A 156 10.06 -2.49 0.82
N LEU A 157 10.62 -2.65 -0.37
CA LEU A 157 10.38 -1.78 -1.52
C LEU A 157 10.26 -2.66 -2.76
N THR A 158 9.39 -2.33 -3.69
CA THR A 158 9.26 -3.13 -4.91
C THR A 158 10.53 -3.03 -5.76
N HIS A 159 11.00 -4.15 -6.30
CA HIS A 159 12.23 -4.15 -7.08
C HIS A 159 12.03 -3.38 -8.40
N SER A 160 12.97 -2.52 -8.76
CA SER A 160 12.87 -1.66 -9.96
C SER A 160 12.93 -2.42 -11.29
N THR A 161 13.15 -3.73 -11.29
CA THR A 161 13.08 -4.53 -12.52
C THR A 161 11.65 -4.83 -12.95
N ILE A 162 10.68 -4.65 -12.07
CA ILE A 162 9.26 -4.89 -12.37
C ILE A 162 8.71 -3.86 -13.36
N TRP A 163 9.35 -2.69 -13.49
CA TRP A 163 9.02 -1.68 -14.51
C TRP A 163 9.26 -2.12 -15.96
N HIS A 164 9.90 -3.27 -16.19
CA HIS A 164 10.22 -3.79 -17.52
C HIS A 164 9.25 -4.86 -18.05
N PHE A 165 8.21 -5.19 -17.28
CA PHE A 165 7.09 -6.01 -17.74
C PHE A 165 6.05 -5.15 -18.44
#